data_AF-A0A1E5QXP4-F1
#
_entry.id   AF-A0A1E5QXP4-F1
#
_cell.length_a   1.000
_cell.length_b   1.000
_cell.length_c   1.000
_cell.angle_alpha   90.00
_cell.angle_beta   90.00
_cell.angle_gamma   90.00
#
_symmetry.space_group_name_H-M   'P 1'
#
loop_
_entity.id
_entity.type
_entity.pdbx_description
1 polymer ?
#
loop_
_entity_poly.entity_id
_entity_poly.type
_entity_poly.pdbx_seq_one_letter_code
_entity_poly.pdbx_strand_id
1 'polypeptide(L)' 'MSLTKEGLKVFLRLYEEKKQSKFKHPVLKRQCTYQEAFEIQTRLLAKYLMDETEQYPPLIVKK' A
#
# COMPACT_ATOMS: atom_id res chain seq x y z
N MET A 1 10.62 23.78 8.56
CA MET A 1 9.27 24.33 8.37
C MET A 1 8.28 23.21 8.56
N SER A 2 7.52 23.24 9.65
CA SER A 2 6.54 22.20 9.97
C SER A 2 5.17 22.61 9.44
N LEU A 3 4.33 21.63 9.07
CA LEU A 3 2.95 21.87 8.67
C LEU A 3 2.19 22.56 9.81
N THR A 4 1.32 23.53 9.49
CA THR A 4 0.42 24.11 10.50
C THR A 4 -0.52 23.03 11.03
N LYS A 5 -1.05 23.20 12.25
CA LYS A 5 -1.97 22.21 12.85
C LYS A 5 -3.18 21.93 11.96
N GLU A 6 -3.67 22.94 11.25
CA GLU A 6 -4.77 22.84 10.29
C GLU A 6 -4.36 22.07 9.04
N GLY A 7 -3.19 22.40 8.46
CA GLY A 7 -2.63 21.67 7.33
C GLY A 7 -2.39 20.20 7.64
N LEU A 8 -1.95 19.90 8.86
CA LEU A 8 -1.75 18.52 9.34
C LEU A 8 -3.07 17.75 9.41
N LYS A 9 -4.14 18.36 9.95
CA LYS A 9 -5.46 17.72 9.99
C LYS A 9 -5.99 17.40 8.60
N VAL A 10 -5.87 18.35 7.66
CA VAL A 10 -6.32 18.15 6.27
C VAL A 10 -5.52 17.04 5.60
N PHE A 11 -4.19 17.06 5.75
CA PHE A 11 -3.32 16.03 5.20
C PHE A 11 -3.65 14.64 5.75
N LEU A 12 -3.78 14.49 7.08
CA LEU A 12 -4.07 13.20 7.71
C LEU A 12 -5.42 12.65 7.25
N ARG A 13 -6.44 13.50 7.16
CA ARG A 13 -7.76 13.11 6.64
C ARG A 13 -7.66 12.59 5.20
N LEU A 14 -7.06 13.36 4.30
CA LEU A 14 -6.91 12.96 2.89
C LEU A 14 -6.05 11.71 2.73
N TYR A 15 -5.04 11.55 3.58
CA TYR A 15 -4.20 10.35 3.61
C TYR A 15 -4.99 9.12 4.04
N GLU A 16 -5.80 9.20 5.09
CA GLU A 16 -6.67 8.10 5.52
C GLU A 16 -7.70 7.73 4.45
N GLU A 17 -8.35 8.73 3.84
CA GLU A 17 -9.28 8.54 2.72
C GLU A 17 -8.58 7.83 1.54
N LYS A 18 -7.37 8.27 1.19
CA LYS A 18 -6.57 7.63 0.14
C LYS A 18 -6.19 6.20 0.50
N LYS A 19 -5.86 5.92 1.77
CA LYS A 19 -5.51 4.59 2.25
C LYS A 19 -6.66 3.58 2.09
N GLN A 20 -7.91 4.04 2.27
CA GLN A 20 -9.12 3.24 2.06
C GLN A 20 -9.57 3.17 0.59
N SER A 21 -9.00 3.98 -0.30
CA SER A 21 -9.36 3.93 -1.71
C SER A 21 -8.99 2.60 -2.34
N LYS A 22 -9.89 2.05 -3.15
CA LYS A 22 -9.72 0.75 -3.81
C LYS A 22 -9.00 0.91 -5.14
N PHE A 23 -8.10 -0.02 -5.44
CA PHE A 23 -7.47 -0.16 -6.74
C PHE A 23 -7.38 -1.65 -7.12
N LYS A 24 -7.08 -1.92 -8.39
CA LYS A 24 -6.84 -3.30 -8.85
C LYS A 24 -5.37 -3.65 -8.61
N HIS A 25 -5.12 -4.62 -7.76
CA HIS A 25 -3.76 -5.08 -7.49
C HIS A 25 -3.16 -5.68 -8.78
N PRO A 26 -2.01 -5.18 -9.27
CA PRO A 26 -1.44 -5.60 -10.56
C PRO A 26 -1.01 -7.09 -10.55
N VAL A 27 -0.39 -7.54 -9.46
CA VAL A 27 0.06 -8.94 -9.31
C VAL A 27 -1.11 -9.90 -9.05
N LEU A 28 -1.91 -9.65 -8.01
CA LEU A 28 -3.01 -10.54 -7.61
C LEU A 28 -4.29 -10.40 -8.46
N LYS A 29 -4.36 -9.40 -9.36
CA LYS A 29 -5.50 -9.10 -10.23
C LYS A 29 -6.86 -8.90 -9.52
N ARG A 30 -6.86 -8.72 -8.20
CA ARG A 30 -8.03 -8.49 -7.35
C ARG A 30 -8.18 -7.04 -6.93
N GLN A 31 -9.39 -6.62 -6.57
CA GLN A 31 -9.60 -5.29 -5.99
C GLN A 31 -9.19 -5.32 -4.52
N CYS A 32 -8.36 -4.37 -4.10
CA CYS A 32 -7.98 -4.16 -2.71
C CYS A 32 -7.78 -2.67 -2.43
N THR A 33 -7.83 -2.30 -1.16
CA THR A 33 -7.47 -0.96 -0.69
C THR A 33 -5.95 -0.77 -0.70
N TYR A 34 -5.48 0.48 -0.66
CA TYR A 34 -4.05 0.77 -0.43
C TYR A 34 -3.58 0.21 0.91
N GLN A 35 -4.43 0.21 1.94
CA GLN A 35 -4.12 -0.43 3.22
C GLN A 35 -3.81 -1.92 3.06
N GLU A 36 -4.73 -2.68 2.45
CA GLU A 36 -4.57 -4.12 2.25
C GLU A 36 -3.38 -4.44 1.34
N ALA A 37 -3.07 -3.56 0.39
CA ALA A 37 -1.90 -3.72 -0.47
C ALA A 37 -0.59 -3.72 0.32
N PHE A 38 -0.46 -2.92 1.38
CA PHE A 38 0.70 -2.99 2.26
C PHE A 38 0.82 -4.35 2.94
N GLU A 39 -0.27 -4.88 3.50
CA GLU A 39 -0.26 -6.21 4.11
C GLU A 39 0.11 -7.32 3.12
N ILE A 40 -0.41 -7.24 1.90
CA ILE A 40 -0.07 -8.18 0.82
C ILE A 40 1.43 -8.12 0.52
N GLN A 41 1.99 -6.92 0.41
CA GLN A 41 3.42 -6.74 0.15
C GLN A 41 4.27 -7.24 1.30
N THR A 42 3.87 -7.02 2.56
CA THR A 42 4.56 -7.60 3.73
C THR A 42 4.53 -9.12 3.71
N ARG A 43 3.39 -9.74 3.35
CA ARG A 43 3.30 -11.21 3.22
C ARG A 43 4.17 -11.74 2.08
N LEU A 44 4.21 -11.06 0.94
CA LEU A 44 5.08 -11.43 -0.18
C LEU A 44 6.56 -11.31 0.22
N LEU A 45 6.92 -10.27 0.97
CA LEU A 45 8.27 -10.09 1.49
C LEU A 45 8.63 -11.20 2.50
N ALA A 46 7.72 -11.54 3.41
CA ALA A 46 7.94 -12.62 4.37
C ALA A 46 8.20 -13.96 3.68
N LYS A 47 7.43 -14.30 2.64
CA LYS A 47 7.64 -15.51 1.83
C LYS A 47 9.00 -15.53 1.15
N TYR A 48 9.44 -14.38 0.62
CA TYR A 48 10.76 -14.24 0.02
C TYR A 48 11.87 -14.44 1.06
N LEU A 49 11.72 -13.87 2.27
CA LEU A 49 12.69 -14.04 3.36
C LEU A 49 12.73 -15.47 3.91
N MET A 50 11.63 -16.21 3.83
CA MET A 50 11.53 -17.62 4.23
C MET A 50 11.97 -18.60 3.12
N ASP A 51 12.47 -18.09 1.99
CA ASP A 51 12.87 -18.88 0.81
C ASP A 51 11.72 -19.71 0.21
N GLU A 52 10.46 -19.35 0.51
CA GLU A 52 9.26 -19.99 -0.05
C GLU A 52 8.97 -19.54 -1.50
N THR A 53 9.56 -18.42 -1.92
CA THR A 53 9.39 -17.85 -3.26
C THR A 53 10.71 -17.32 -3.80
N GLU A 54 11.12 -17.73 -5.00
CA GLU A 54 12.38 -17.29 -5.62
C GLU A 54 12.44 -15.78 -5.90
N GLN A 55 11.30 -15.11 -6.04
CA GLN A 55 11.24 -13.70 -6.39
C GLN A 55 10.13 -12.96 -5.63
N TYR A 56 10.45 -11.76 -5.15
CA TYR A 56 9.52 -10.80 -4.57
C TYR A 56 8.96 -9.86 -5.67
N PRO A 57 7.68 -9.98 -6.07
CA PRO A 57 7.11 -9.11 -7.09
C PRO A 57 6.74 -7.74 -6.50
N PRO A 58 7.37 -6.63 -6.93
CA PRO A 58 7.08 -5.30 -6.38
C PRO A 58 5.67 -4.83 -6.78
N LEU A 59 5.02 -4.09 -5.88
CA LEU A 59 3.76 -3.41 -6.19
C LEU A 59 3.99 -2.19 -7.09
N ILE A 60 3.77 -2.34 -8.39
CA ILE A 60 3.80 -1.22 -9.34
C ILE A 60 2.37 -0.82 -9.70
N VAL A 61 1.85 0.20 -9.02
CA VAL A 61 0.57 0.83 -9.39
C VAL A 61 0.85 1.79 -10.54
N LYS A 62 0.43 1.45 -11.76
CA LYS A 62 0.47 2.37 -12.90
C LYS A 62 -0.59 3.46 -12.69
N LYS A 63 -0.20 4.72 -12.88
CA LYS A 63 -1.11 5.87 -12.88
C LYS A 63 -2.11 5.78 -14.02
#